data_AF-A0A845X1M6-F1
#
_entry.id   AF-A0A845X1M6-F1
#
_cell.length_a   1.000
_cell.length_b   1.000
_cell.length_c   1.000
_cell.angle_alpha   90.00
_cell.angle_beta   90.00
_cell.angle_gamma   90.00
#
_symmetry.space_group_name_H-M   'P 1'
#
loop_
_entity.id
_entity.type
_entity.pdbx_description
1 polymer ?
#
loop_
_entity_poly.entity_id
_entity_poly.type
_entity_poly.pdbx_seq_one_letter_code
_entity_poly.pdbx_strand_id
1 'polypeptide(L)'
;MFTLAYCITPLVFDKNLDEILILVKDNAVVYDLCDGQWSRFLSEKYSGMSRLKIQKLIAQLRNKKRLVVVRRFRKEEFRYDEDWCEESLILSIKPYALDSIVTTKKTNERFLGYEYVTSIDNALKNIKCKRLSNKIVFGKKSTEYRKHLRLTFQNSKKIIIIDNKLFERLLKGGNSLAKNITNIIDMSTHVQKKSPTIVKIHLFIGQTDGEGAENIIRSKFISLQEIISNQNQKKEQLRVEFMLWKELKECCLVSDLLNVEMDNGFDFGSKDIKTEWRFLPEERINYLDNIFNHSVEWFCKETTCKSFLF
;
A
#
# COMPACT_ATOMS: atom_id res chain seq x y z
N MET A 1 6.95 8.44 5.82
CA MET A 1 5.85 7.53 5.40
C MET A 1 5.71 7.70 3.91
N PHE A 2 5.59 6.62 3.15
CA PHE A 2 5.68 6.70 1.68
C PHE A 2 4.34 6.86 0.95
N THR A 3 3.28 6.22 1.45
CA THR A 3 1.91 6.44 0.99
C THR A 3 1.22 7.34 1.99
N LEU A 4 0.54 8.38 1.51
CA LEU A 4 -0.22 9.30 2.35
C LEU A 4 -1.71 9.09 2.12
N ALA A 5 -2.54 9.27 3.13
CA ALA A 5 -3.99 9.19 3.00
C ALA A 5 -4.70 10.45 3.47
N TYR A 6 -5.60 10.96 2.63
CA TYR A 6 -6.32 12.19 2.86
C TYR A 6 -7.84 11.99 2.82
N CYS A 7 -8.52 12.70 3.71
CA CYS A 7 -9.88 13.18 3.48
C CYS A 7 -9.76 14.63 3.06
N ILE A 8 -10.47 15.06 2.02
CA ILE A 8 -10.42 16.45 1.55
C ILE A 8 -11.85 16.97 1.55
N THR A 9 -12.16 18.04 2.28
CA THR A 9 -13.53 18.54 2.29
C THR A 9 -13.85 19.26 0.97
N PRO A 10 -15.11 19.20 0.48
CA PRO A 10 -15.42 19.69 -0.85
C PRO A 10 -15.16 21.19 -1.06
N LEU A 11 -15.30 22.05 -0.05
CA LEU A 11 -15.12 23.49 -0.25
C LEU A 11 -13.66 23.89 -0.54
N VAL A 12 -12.69 23.02 -0.26
CA VAL A 12 -11.28 23.28 -0.58
C VAL A 12 -11.08 23.46 -2.10
N PHE A 13 -11.89 22.77 -2.91
CA PHE A 13 -11.80 22.80 -4.38
C PHE A 13 -12.27 24.12 -5.00
N ASP A 14 -12.99 24.98 -4.26
CA ASP A 14 -13.53 26.25 -4.80
C ASP A 14 -12.42 27.22 -5.20
N LYS A 15 -11.30 27.22 -4.48
CA LYS A 15 -10.18 28.16 -4.72
C LYS A 15 -8.82 27.49 -4.83
N ASN A 16 -8.71 26.20 -4.51
CA ASN A 16 -7.42 25.53 -4.34
C ASN A 16 -7.30 24.25 -5.18
N LEU A 17 -7.91 24.24 -6.37
CA LEU A 17 -7.95 23.04 -7.22
C LEU A 17 -6.54 22.62 -7.66
N ASP A 18 -5.69 23.57 -8.04
CA ASP A 18 -4.34 23.27 -8.52
C ASP A 18 -3.43 22.82 -7.36
N GLU A 19 -3.63 23.37 -6.16
CA GLU A 19 -3.01 22.93 -4.92
C GLU A 19 -3.42 21.50 -4.55
N ILE A 20 -4.72 21.17 -4.67
CA ILE A 20 -5.20 19.81 -4.44
C ILE A 20 -4.55 18.85 -5.44
N LEU A 21 -4.44 19.23 -6.72
CA LEU A 21 -3.75 18.41 -7.72
C LEU A 21 -2.30 18.13 -7.31
N ILE A 22 -1.58 19.10 -6.74
CA ILE A 22 -0.22 18.91 -6.20
C ILE A 22 -0.22 18.00 -4.97
N LEU A 23 -1.18 18.22 -4.06
CA LEU A 23 -1.34 17.49 -2.81
C LEU A 23 -1.55 16.00 -3.06
N VAL A 24 -2.47 15.66 -3.97
CA VAL A 24 -2.80 14.27 -4.30
C VAL A 24 -1.93 13.70 -5.42
N LYS A 25 -0.95 14.47 -5.91
CA LYS A 25 0.04 13.99 -6.88
C LYS A 25 0.86 12.87 -6.24
N ASP A 26 1.12 11.81 -6.99
CA ASP A 26 2.05 10.71 -6.71
C ASP A 26 1.97 10.09 -5.28
N ASN A 27 1.42 8.87 -5.20
CA ASN A 27 1.35 8.00 -4.01
C ASN A 27 0.44 8.46 -2.85
N ALA A 28 -0.48 9.40 -3.10
CA ALA A 28 -1.56 9.71 -2.15
C ALA A 28 -2.84 8.89 -2.43
N VAL A 29 -3.45 8.38 -1.38
CA VAL A 29 -4.81 7.81 -1.33
C VAL A 29 -5.78 8.92 -0.87
N VAL A 30 -6.94 8.99 -1.50
CA VAL A 30 -8.04 9.88 -1.13
C VAL A 30 -9.24 9.03 -0.76
N TYR A 31 -9.79 9.27 0.42
CA TYR A 31 -11.01 8.60 0.88
C TYR A 31 -12.25 9.28 0.29
N ASP A 32 -13.02 8.50 -0.46
CA ASP A 32 -14.30 8.88 -1.03
C ASP A 32 -15.40 8.58 -0.02
N LEU A 33 -15.70 9.59 0.80
CA LEU A 33 -16.57 9.49 1.97
C LEU A 33 -18.02 9.19 1.59
N CYS A 34 -18.77 8.71 2.58
CA CYS A 34 -20.21 8.53 2.50
C CYS A 34 -20.66 7.65 1.32
N ASP A 35 -20.07 6.46 1.19
CA ASP A 35 -20.40 5.49 0.12
C ASP A 35 -20.16 6.07 -1.30
N GLY A 36 -19.15 6.93 -1.39
CA GLY A 36 -18.73 7.57 -2.64
C GLY A 36 -19.54 8.80 -3.01
N GLN A 37 -20.24 9.41 -2.05
CA GLN A 37 -20.95 10.67 -2.28
C GLN A 37 -20.00 11.85 -2.44
N TRP A 38 -18.82 11.82 -1.82
CA TRP A 38 -17.84 12.91 -1.95
C TRP A 38 -17.47 13.15 -3.44
N SER A 39 -17.11 12.10 -4.17
CA SER A 39 -16.73 12.23 -5.58
C SER A 39 -17.91 12.59 -6.48
N ARG A 40 -19.12 12.13 -6.15
CA ARG A 40 -20.36 12.51 -6.86
C ARG A 40 -20.67 13.99 -6.66
N PHE A 41 -20.68 14.45 -5.41
CA PHE A 41 -20.90 15.84 -5.05
C PHE A 41 -19.92 16.78 -5.78
N LEU A 42 -18.63 16.44 -5.79
CA LEU A 42 -17.63 17.20 -6.55
C LEU A 42 -17.87 17.19 -8.07
N SER A 43 -18.40 16.10 -8.62
CA SER A 43 -18.67 16.02 -10.08
C SER A 43 -19.92 16.82 -10.50
N GLU A 44 -20.81 17.10 -9.56
CA GLU A 44 -22.09 17.78 -9.74
C GLU A 44 -22.02 19.27 -9.38
N LYS A 45 -21.28 19.64 -8.32
CA LYS A 45 -21.20 21.01 -7.80
C LYS A 45 -20.54 21.99 -8.79
N TYR A 46 -19.52 21.56 -9.51
CA TYR A 46 -18.71 22.44 -10.35
C TYR A 46 -19.17 22.43 -11.80
N SER A 47 -18.99 23.56 -12.48
CA SER A 47 -19.32 23.74 -13.90
C SER A 47 -18.08 24.09 -14.74
N GLY A 48 -18.24 24.06 -16.07
CA GLY A 48 -17.20 24.46 -17.03
C GLY A 48 -15.88 23.71 -16.88
N MET A 49 -14.76 24.45 -16.97
CA MET A 49 -13.42 23.88 -16.92
C MET A 49 -13.06 23.24 -15.57
N SER A 50 -13.56 23.78 -14.47
CA SER A 50 -13.34 23.22 -13.14
C SER A 50 -13.96 21.83 -13.02
N ARG A 51 -15.15 21.61 -13.59
CA ARG A 51 -15.79 20.29 -13.67
C ARG A 51 -14.91 19.28 -14.39
N LEU A 52 -14.37 19.65 -15.55
CA LEU A 52 -13.50 18.77 -16.35
C LEU A 52 -12.22 18.39 -15.60
N LYS A 53 -11.56 19.37 -14.96
CA LYS A 53 -10.36 19.11 -14.13
C LYS A 53 -10.67 18.16 -12.98
N ILE A 54 -11.78 18.38 -12.26
CA ILE A 54 -12.20 17.54 -11.13
C ILE A 54 -12.57 16.12 -11.59
N GLN A 55 -13.34 15.98 -12.67
CA GLN A 55 -13.67 14.68 -13.25
C GLN A 55 -12.41 13.93 -13.69
N LYS A 56 -11.45 14.63 -14.32
CA LYS A 56 -10.16 14.05 -14.69
C LYS A 56 -9.38 13.59 -13.46
N LEU A 57 -9.33 14.39 -12.40
CA LEU A 57 -8.70 14.01 -11.13
C LEU A 57 -9.35 12.77 -10.52
N ILE A 58 -10.67 12.75 -10.39
CA ILE A 58 -11.43 11.61 -9.85
C ILE A 58 -11.19 10.36 -10.70
N ALA A 59 -11.24 10.48 -12.03
CA ALA A 59 -10.95 9.39 -12.95
C ALA A 59 -9.51 8.89 -12.78
N GLN A 60 -8.52 9.78 -12.67
CA GLN A 60 -7.13 9.40 -12.43
C GLN A 60 -6.94 8.67 -11.10
N LEU A 61 -7.54 9.18 -10.01
CA LEU A 61 -7.49 8.52 -8.70
C LEU A 61 -8.17 7.14 -8.77
N ARG A 62 -9.33 7.02 -9.41
CA ARG A 62 -10.06 5.75 -9.56
C ARG A 62 -9.32 4.74 -10.45
N ASN A 63 -8.71 5.20 -11.54
CA ASN A 63 -7.94 4.36 -12.45
C ASN A 63 -6.68 3.83 -11.75
N LYS A 64 -5.98 4.70 -11.03
CA LYS A 64 -4.82 4.35 -10.19
C LYS A 64 -5.19 3.69 -8.85
N LYS A 65 -6.47 3.38 -8.59
CA LYS A 65 -6.96 2.78 -7.32
C LYS A 65 -6.58 3.55 -6.05
N ARG A 66 -6.42 4.86 -6.19
CA ARG A 66 -6.14 5.81 -5.12
C ARG A 66 -7.39 6.51 -4.58
N LEU A 67 -8.56 6.27 -5.18
CA LEU A 67 -9.86 6.69 -4.65
C LEU A 67 -10.52 5.53 -3.91
N VAL A 68 -10.56 5.59 -2.58
CA VAL A 68 -11.04 4.49 -1.72
C VAL A 68 -12.40 4.84 -1.16
N VAL A 69 -13.42 4.09 -1.55
CA VAL A 69 -14.79 4.30 -1.05
C VAL A 69 -14.87 3.88 0.41
N VAL A 70 -15.35 4.79 1.25
CA VAL A 70 -15.53 4.59 2.68
C VAL A 70 -17.02 4.60 2.99
N ARG A 71 -17.45 3.64 3.81
CA ARG A 71 -18.85 3.57 4.26
C ARG A 71 -19.22 4.82 5.04
N ARG A 72 -20.47 5.25 4.88
CA ARG A 72 -21.03 6.33 5.70
C ARG A 72 -21.11 5.92 7.18
N PHE A 73 -20.74 6.81 8.09
CA PHE A 73 -20.88 6.65 9.54
C PHE A 73 -22.04 7.46 10.10
N ARG A 74 -22.21 8.70 9.63
CA ARG A 74 -23.30 9.60 10.04
C ARG A 74 -24.55 9.42 9.21
N LYS A 75 -25.72 9.55 9.82
CA LYS A 75 -27.00 9.45 9.10
C LYS A 75 -27.43 10.79 8.49
N GLU A 76 -26.90 11.90 9.00
CA GLU A 76 -27.29 13.25 8.61
C GLU A 76 -26.92 13.57 7.16
N GLU A 77 -27.62 14.55 6.59
CA GLU A 77 -27.24 15.14 5.31
C GLU A 77 -26.05 16.09 5.47
N PHE A 78 -25.16 16.07 4.48
CA PHE A 78 -23.95 16.86 4.45
C PHE A 78 -24.24 18.16 3.70
N ARG A 79 -24.37 19.26 4.44
CA ARG A 79 -24.72 20.58 3.88
C ARG A 79 -23.54 21.54 3.91
N TYR A 80 -22.70 21.41 4.92
CA TYR A 80 -21.57 22.31 5.18
C TYR A 80 -20.24 21.56 5.16
N ASP A 81 -19.14 22.29 5.05
CA ASP A 81 -17.78 21.73 5.02
C ASP A 81 -17.44 21.01 6.33
N GLU A 82 -18.00 21.52 7.42
CA GLU A 82 -17.92 20.99 8.77
C GLU A 82 -18.49 19.57 8.85
N ASP A 83 -19.60 19.29 8.15
CA ASP A 83 -20.21 17.94 8.13
C ASP A 83 -19.24 16.91 7.55
N TRP A 84 -18.56 17.26 6.46
CA TRP A 84 -17.54 16.42 5.83
C TRP A 84 -16.30 16.26 6.72
N CYS A 85 -15.91 17.32 7.43
CA CYS A 85 -14.80 17.28 8.37
C CYS A 85 -15.09 16.35 9.56
N GLU A 86 -16.29 16.42 10.14
CA GLU A 86 -16.73 15.57 11.25
C GLU A 86 -16.81 14.09 10.84
N GLU A 87 -17.35 13.77 9.67
CA GLU A 87 -17.34 12.40 9.13
C GLU A 87 -15.91 11.88 8.95
N SER A 88 -15.01 12.74 8.47
CA SER A 88 -13.58 12.42 8.33
C SER A 88 -12.90 12.20 9.68
N LEU A 89 -13.30 12.93 10.72
CA LEU A 89 -12.79 12.75 12.08
C LEU A 89 -13.20 11.40 12.64
N ILE A 90 -14.43 10.93 12.39
CA ILE A 90 -14.86 9.58 12.77
C ILE A 90 -13.96 8.54 12.11
N LEU A 91 -13.58 8.74 10.84
CA LEU A 91 -12.66 7.86 10.13
C LEU A 91 -11.29 7.74 10.82
N SER A 92 -10.77 8.84 11.37
CA SER A 92 -9.47 8.88 12.04
C SER A 92 -9.38 7.98 13.28
N ILE A 93 -10.52 7.69 13.92
CA ILE A 93 -10.63 6.86 15.13
C ILE A 93 -10.83 5.37 14.77
N LYS A 94 -11.10 5.07 13.50
CA LYS A 94 -11.39 3.72 12.97
C LYS A 94 -10.10 3.06 12.44
N PRO A 95 -10.09 1.77 12.03
CA PRO A 95 -8.87 1.08 11.56
C PRO A 95 -8.30 1.62 10.23
N TYR A 96 -8.86 2.70 9.70
CA TYR A 96 -8.36 3.37 8.52
C TYR A 96 -7.09 4.13 8.85
N ALA A 97 -6.16 4.11 7.92
CA ALA A 97 -4.95 4.91 8.04
C ALA A 97 -5.21 6.29 7.45
N LEU A 98 -5.25 7.31 8.28
CA LEU A 98 -5.46 8.69 7.84
C LEU A 98 -4.26 9.54 8.26
N ASP A 99 -3.65 10.24 7.30
CA ASP A 99 -2.60 11.20 7.60
C ASP A 99 -3.19 12.57 7.93
N SER A 100 -4.23 12.97 7.21
CA SER A 100 -4.76 14.33 7.32
C SER A 100 -6.16 14.50 6.73
N ILE A 101 -6.95 15.36 7.37
CA ILE A 101 -8.21 15.91 6.91
C ILE A 101 -7.91 17.32 6.42
N VAL A 102 -7.92 17.50 5.11
CA VAL A 102 -7.60 18.77 4.45
C VAL A 102 -8.86 19.57 4.25
N THR A 103 -8.90 20.74 4.87
CA THR A 103 -10.08 21.60 4.90
C THR A 103 -9.76 23.04 4.48
N THR A 104 -10.80 23.86 4.37
CA THR A 104 -10.61 25.31 4.19
C THR A 104 -10.01 25.92 5.47
N LYS A 105 -9.36 27.09 5.36
CA LYS A 105 -8.82 27.79 6.54
C LYS A 105 -9.90 28.05 7.60
N LYS A 106 -11.10 28.48 7.17
CA LYS A 106 -12.24 28.75 8.05
C LYS A 106 -12.70 27.49 8.79
N THR A 107 -12.79 26.35 8.10
CA THR A 107 -13.13 25.08 8.73
C THR A 107 -12.05 24.66 9.72
N ASN A 108 -10.78 24.72 9.32
CA ASN A 108 -9.64 24.40 10.20
C ASN A 108 -9.63 25.23 11.50
N GLU A 109 -9.98 26.52 11.45
CA GLU A 109 -10.10 27.39 12.63
C GLU A 109 -11.19 26.91 13.62
N ARG A 110 -12.26 26.26 13.14
CA ARG A 110 -13.31 25.69 14.00
C ARG A 110 -12.92 24.37 14.65
N PHE A 111 -12.01 23.63 14.01
CA PHE A 111 -11.49 22.35 14.50
C PHE A 111 -10.06 22.48 15.04
N LEU A 112 -9.71 23.65 15.59
CA LEU A 112 -8.44 23.83 16.29
C LEU A 112 -8.33 22.84 17.45
N GLY A 113 -7.17 22.17 17.56
CA GLY A 113 -6.90 21.15 18.56
C GLY A 113 -7.09 19.70 18.07
N TYR A 114 -7.70 19.48 16.91
CA TYR A 114 -7.76 18.15 16.30
C TYR A 114 -6.50 17.88 15.47
N GLU A 115 -5.69 16.89 15.89
CA GLU A 115 -4.38 16.57 15.29
C GLU A 115 -4.43 16.33 13.77
N TYR A 116 -5.49 15.70 13.28
CA TYR A 116 -5.61 15.32 11.87
C TYR A 116 -6.13 16.46 10.97
N VAL A 117 -6.75 17.50 11.54
CA VAL A 117 -7.37 18.56 10.73
C VAL A 117 -6.34 19.63 10.40
N THR A 118 -6.26 19.98 9.12
CA THR A 118 -5.32 21.00 8.63
C THR A 118 -5.89 21.76 7.46
N SER A 119 -5.46 23.01 7.31
CA SER A 119 -5.66 23.77 6.08
C SER A 119 -4.84 23.19 4.93
N ILE A 120 -5.28 23.46 3.70
CA ILE A 120 -4.55 23.10 2.46
C ILE A 120 -3.12 23.66 2.43
N ASP A 121 -2.90 24.90 2.86
CA ASP A 121 -1.58 25.52 2.87
C ASP A 121 -0.59 24.76 3.77
N ASN A 122 -1.05 24.37 4.96
CA ASN A 122 -0.26 23.60 5.90
C ASN A 122 -0.04 22.16 5.40
N ALA A 123 -1.06 21.56 4.77
CA ALA A 123 -0.94 20.23 4.16
C ALA A 123 0.15 20.21 3.07
N LEU A 124 0.16 21.22 2.20
CA LEU A 124 1.19 21.36 1.15
C LEU A 124 2.59 21.55 1.74
N LYS A 125 2.75 22.36 2.79
CA LYS A 125 4.03 22.52 3.50
C LYS A 125 4.53 21.18 4.03
N ASN A 126 3.65 20.42 4.68
CA ASN A 126 3.98 19.09 5.21
C ASN A 126 4.39 18.10 4.11
N ILE A 127 3.70 18.11 2.96
CA ILE A 127 4.08 17.28 1.81
C ILE A 127 5.44 17.69 1.26
N LYS A 128 5.72 18.99 1.11
CA LYS A 128 7.02 19.47 0.62
C LYS A 128 8.16 18.95 1.50
N CYS A 129 8.01 19.04 2.82
CA CYS A 129 8.99 18.50 3.76
C CYS A 129 9.16 16.97 3.62
N LYS A 130 8.04 16.22 3.48
CA LYS A 130 8.09 14.76 3.29
C LYS A 130 8.72 14.35 1.96
N ARG A 131 8.43 15.06 0.85
CA ARG A 131 8.97 14.75 -0.49
C ARG A 131 10.45 15.08 -0.66
N LEU A 132 11.01 16.01 0.12
CA LEU A 132 12.45 16.29 0.11
C LEU A 132 13.27 15.08 0.60
N SER A 133 12.67 14.18 1.38
CA SER A 133 13.30 12.94 1.82
C SER A 133 12.83 11.77 0.96
N ASN A 134 13.60 11.42 -0.08
CA ASN A 134 13.36 10.21 -0.89
C ASN A 134 13.61 8.90 -0.14
N LYS A 135 13.96 9.00 1.14
CA LYS A 135 14.26 7.88 2.02
C LYS A 135 13.57 8.00 3.37
N ILE A 136 13.37 6.87 4.03
CA ILE A 136 12.97 6.81 5.43
C ILE A 136 13.86 5.84 6.18
N VAL A 137 14.18 6.15 7.43
CA VAL A 137 14.98 5.31 8.32
C VAL A 137 14.17 5.03 9.57
N PHE A 138 14.01 3.75 9.92
CA PHE A 138 13.26 3.33 11.10
C PHE A 138 13.75 1.98 11.63
N GLY A 139 13.31 1.58 12.82
CA GLY A 139 13.74 0.31 13.44
C GLY A 139 13.09 -0.91 12.79
N LYS A 140 13.77 -2.06 12.79
CA LYS A 140 13.27 -3.33 12.22
C LYS A 140 12.10 -3.99 12.99
N LYS A 141 11.32 -3.22 13.73
CA LYS A 141 10.15 -3.69 14.49
C LYS A 141 8.95 -3.89 13.55
N SER A 142 8.17 -4.94 13.80
CA SER A 142 6.94 -5.21 13.04
C SER A 142 5.93 -4.07 13.08
N THR A 143 5.86 -3.34 14.19
CA THR A 143 5.02 -2.16 14.34
C THR A 143 5.40 -1.04 13.36
N GLU A 144 6.69 -0.83 13.10
CA GLU A 144 7.17 0.21 12.19
C GLU A 144 6.93 -0.16 10.72
N TYR A 145 7.21 -1.42 10.34
CA TYR A 145 6.85 -1.94 9.02
C TYR A 145 5.34 -1.82 8.77
N ARG A 146 4.53 -2.24 9.75
CA ARG A 146 3.06 -2.10 9.70
C ARG A 146 2.65 -0.64 9.53
N LYS A 147 3.21 0.27 10.31
CA LYS A 147 2.94 1.72 10.20
C LYS A 147 3.20 2.25 8.78
N HIS A 148 4.29 1.84 8.14
CA HIS A 148 4.68 2.34 6.82
C HIS A 148 3.98 1.66 5.65
N LEU A 149 3.59 0.39 5.79
CA LEU A 149 2.99 -0.41 4.72
C LEU A 149 1.47 -0.56 4.83
N ARG A 150 0.86 -0.19 5.96
CA ARG A 150 -0.58 -0.37 6.22
C ARG A 150 -1.43 0.13 5.06
N LEU A 151 -1.21 1.36 4.59
CA LEU A 151 -1.98 1.93 3.49
C LEU A 151 -1.80 1.18 2.18
N THR A 152 -0.57 0.83 1.85
CA THR A 152 -0.24 0.07 0.65
C THR A 152 -0.94 -1.28 0.67
N PHE A 153 -0.87 -2.03 1.77
CA PHE A 153 -1.48 -3.36 1.87
C PHE A 153 -3.01 -3.30 1.90
N GLN A 154 -3.57 -2.31 2.62
CA GLN A 154 -5.01 -2.11 2.71
C GLN A 154 -5.66 -1.69 1.39
N ASN A 155 -4.93 -1.04 0.47
CA ASN A 155 -5.56 -0.43 -0.71
C ASN A 155 -5.00 -0.93 -2.05
N SER A 156 -3.83 -1.56 -2.09
CA SER A 156 -3.27 -2.12 -3.32
C SER A 156 -4.09 -3.30 -3.81
N LYS A 157 -4.16 -3.49 -5.12
CA LYS A 157 -4.72 -4.70 -5.74
C LYS A 157 -3.66 -5.78 -5.96
N LYS A 158 -2.43 -5.34 -6.24
CA LYS A 158 -1.29 -6.20 -6.52
C LYS A 158 -0.12 -5.71 -5.71
N ILE A 159 0.50 -6.60 -4.97
CA ILE A 159 1.70 -6.34 -4.20
C ILE A 159 2.73 -7.37 -4.65
N ILE A 160 3.87 -6.90 -5.12
CA ILE A 160 5.01 -7.72 -5.47
C ILE A 160 6.08 -7.47 -4.41
N ILE A 161 6.48 -8.54 -3.75
CA ILE A 161 7.56 -8.54 -2.76
C ILE A 161 8.72 -9.25 -3.41
N ILE A 162 9.84 -8.55 -3.55
CA ILE A 162 11.12 -9.15 -3.91
C ILE A 162 12.02 -9.05 -2.70
N ASP A 163 12.55 -10.18 -2.23
CA ASP A 163 13.47 -10.15 -1.11
C ASP A 163 14.49 -11.28 -1.23
N ASN A 164 15.71 -10.89 -1.62
CA ASN A 164 16.81 -11.82 -1.83
C ASN A 164 17.32 -12.51 -0.55
N LYS A 165 17.00 -11.98 0.62
CA LYS A 165 17.41 -12.53 1.93
C LYS A 165 16.33 -13.40 2.56
N LEU A 166 15.11 -13.34 2.03
CA LEU A 166 13.94 -13.92 2.69
C LEU A 166 14.01 -15.45 2.75
N PHE A 167 14.41 -16.08 1.65
CA PHE A 167 14.52 -17.53 1.56
C PHE A 167 15.78 -18.08 2.26
N GLU A 168 16.90 -17.36 2.21
CA GLU A 168 18.10 -17.73 2.98
C GLU A 168 17.78 -17.84 4.49
N ARG A 169 16.98 -16.90 5.01
CA ARG A 169 16.50 -16.94 6.41
C ARG A 169 15.60 -18.15 6.70
N LEU A 170 14.84 -18.63 5.71
CA LEU A 170 14.05 -19.87 5.83
C LEU A 170 14.95 -21.09 5.95
N LEU A 171 15.99 -21.18 5.12
CA LEU A 171 16.92 -22.30 5.11
C LEU A 171 17.66 -22.43 6.45
N LYS A 172 18.00 -21.30 7.09
CA LYS A 172 18.65 -21.24 8.40
C LYS A 172 17.77 -21.64 9.60
N GLY A 173 16.58 -22.19 9.36
CA GLY A 173 15.72 -22.76 10.42
C GLY A 173 14.81 -21.77 11.14
N GLY A 174 14.65 -20.55 10.62
CA GLY A 174 13.77 -19.56 11.22
C GLY A 174 12.29 -19.81 10.91
N ASN A 175 11.50 -20.27 11.90
CA ASN A 175 10.03 -20.07 11.91
C ASN A 175 9.63 -18.58 11.80
N SER A 176 10.61 -17.66 11.86
CA SER A 176 10.47 -16.23 11.62
C SER A 176 9.97 -15.92 10.22
N LEU A 177 10.31 -16.69 9.17
CA LEU A 177 9.85 -16.35 7.82
C LEU A 177 8.33 -16.46 7.68
N ALA A 178 7.79 -17.62 8.05
CA ALA A 178 6.35 -17.84 8.01
C ALA A 178 5.63 -16.75 8.83
N LYS A 179 6.15 -16.43 10.03
CA LYS A 179 5.64 -15.33 10.85
C LYS A 179 5.74 -13.97 10.16
N ASN A 180 6.82 -13.69 9.43
CA ASN A 180 7.03 -12.45 8.71
C ASN A 180 6.06 -12.33 7.53
N ILE A 181 5.87 -13.40 6.76
CA ILE A 181 4.89 -13.43 5.66
C ILE A 181 3.46 -13.38 6.22
N THR A 182 3.15 -14.07 7.32
CA THR A 182 1.84 -13.95 7.99
C THR A 182 1.62 -12.52 8.47
N ASN A 183 2.62 -11.86 9.08
CA ASN A 183 2.54 -10.46 9.46
C ASN A 183 2.27 -9.54 8.26
N ILE A 184 2.85 -9.84 7.11
CA ILE A 184 2.63 -9.13 5.84
C ILE A 184 1.18 -9.32 5.37
N ILE A 185 0.69 -10.55 5.36
CA ILE A 185 -0.66 -10.93 4.97
C ILE A 185 -1.71 -10.30 5.89
N ASP A 186 -1.45 -10.27 7.20
CA ASP A 186 -2.32 -9.62 8.21
C ASP A 186 -2.55 -8.14 7.93
N MET A 187 -1.59 -7.44 7.32
CA MET A 187 -1.77 -6.02 6.99
C MET A 187 -2.85 -5.79 5.92
N SER A 188 -3.12 -6.78 5.07
CA SER A 188 -4.09 -6.66 3.98
C SER A 188 -5.54 -6.94 4.39
N THR A 189 -5.80 -7.54 5.56
CA THR A 189 -7.12 -8.10 5.90
C THR A 189 -8.15 -7.14 6.48
N HIS A 190 -7.82 -5.86 6.62
CA HIS A 190 -8.67 -4.92 7.37
C HIS A 190 -9.66 -4.11 6.53
N VAL A 191 -9.72 -4.32 5.21
CA VAL A 191 -10.62 -3.59 4.32
C VAL A 191 -11.43 -4.57 3.50
N GLN A 192 -12.76 -4.47 3.58
CA GLN A 192 -13.66 -5.21 2.68
C GLN A 192 -13.38 -4.77 1.24
N LYS A 193 -12.72 -5.64 0.48
CA LYS A 193 -12.45 -5.44 -0.95
C LYS A 193 -13.41 -6.28 -1.78
N LYS A 194 -13.89 -5.71 -2.88
CA LYS A 194 -14.69 -6.45 -3.89
C LYS A 194 -13.88 -7.53 -4.62
N SER A 195 -12.56 -7.40 -4.65
CA SER A 195 -11.66 -8.33 -5.31
C SER A 195 -10.51 -8.68 -4.37
N PRO A 196 -10.02 -9.93 -4.37
CA PRO A 196 -8.88 -10.31 -3.54
C PRO A 196 -7.64 -9.51 -3.95
N THR A 197 -6.78 -9.22 -2.98
CA THR A 197 -5.46 -8.63 -3.23
C THR A 197 -4.50 -9.74 -3.63
N ILE A 198 -3.80 -9.57 -4.75
CA ILE A 198 -2.79 -10.52 -5.21
C ILE A 198 -1.45 -10.12 -4.59
N VAL A 199 -0.84 -11.01 -3.82
CA VAL A 199 0.49 -10.84 -3.24
C VAL A 199 1.43 -11.83 -3.90
N LYS A 200 2.37 -11.33 -4.71
CA LYS A 200 3.41 -12.12 -5.37
C LYS A 200 4.70 -12.01 -4.57
N ILE A 201 5.27 -13.13 -4.15
CA ILE A 201 6.50 -13.18 -3.36
C ILE A 201 7.59 -13.84 -4.19
N HIS A 202 8.53 -13.03 -4.66
CA HIS A 202 9.71 -13.44 -5.42
C HIS A 202 10.85 -13.72 -4.45
N LEU A 203 11.27 -14.98 -4.39
CA LEU A 203 12.28 -15.49 -3.48
C LEU A 203 13.54 -15.86 -4.25
N PHE A 204 14.69 -15.39 -3.76
CA PHE A 204 15.99 -15.77 -4.28
C PHE A 204 16.49 -17.05 -3.61
N ILE A 205 16.85 -18.06 -4.40
CA ILE A 205 17.36 -19.34 -3.89
C ILE A 205 18.89 -19.49 -4.02
N GLY A 206 19.54 -18.58 -4.76
CA GLY A 206 20.98 -18.66 -5.05
C GLY A 206 21.34 -19.72 -6.10
N GLN A 207 22.63 -19.85 -6.39
CA GLN A 207 23.16 -21.01 -7.09
C GLN A 207 23.27 -22.15 -6.08
N THR A 208 22.50 -23.21 -6.31
CA THR A 208 22.60 -24.45 -5.56
C THR A 208 23.02 -25.56 -6.49
N ASP A 209 24.16 -26.16 -6.21
CA ASP A 209 24.69 -27.28 -6.98
C ASP A 209 24.37 -28.59 -6.25
N GLY A 210 23.85 -29.56 -7.00
CA GLY A 210 23.58 -30.93 -6.53
C GLY A 210 22.14 -31.19 -6.09
N GLU A 211 21.68 -32.42 -6.37
CA GLU A 211 20.31 -32.91 -6.15
C GLU A 211 19.86 -32.80 -4.67
N GLY A 212 20.78 -32.95 -3.72
CA GLY A 212 20.51 -32.80 -2.29
C GLY A 212 20.06 -31.38 -1.91
N ALA A 213 20.63 -30.35 -2.52
CA ALA A 213 20.27 -28.96 -2.23
C ALA A 213 18.89 -28.60 -2.81
N GLU A 214 18.57 -29.08 -4.01
CA GLU A 214 17.27 -28.87 -4.64
C GLU A 214 16.13 -29.51 -3.85
N ASN A 215 16.35 -30.73 -3.32
CA ASN A 215 15.37 -31.41 -2.47
C ASN A 215 15.08 -30.64 -1.17
N ILE A 216 16.08 -30.04 -0.54
CA ILE A 216 15.91 -29.21 0.66
C ILE A 216 15.10 -27.95 0.33
N ILE A 217 15.45 -27.25 -0.76
CA ILE A 217 14.74 -26.05 -1.24
C ILE A 217 13.26 -26.37 -1.45
N ARG A 218 12.99 -27.44 -2.20
CA ARG A 218 11.63 -27.88 -2.53
C ARG A 218 10.83 -28.23 -1.29
N SER A 219 11.40 -29.00 -0.37
CA SER A 219 10.75 -29.35 0.89
C SER A 219 10.38 -28.10 1.70
N LYS A 220 11.32 -27.17 1.88
CA LYS A 220 11.08 -25.92 2.62
C LYS A 220 10.04 -25.03 1.95
N PHE A 221 10.05 -25.00 0.62
CA PHE A 221 9.08 -24.24 -0.16
C PHE A 221 7.66 -24.78 -0.01
N ILE A 222 7.49 -26.11 -0.10
CA ILE A 222 6.19 -26.77 0.12
C ILE A 222 5.67 -26.46 1.53
N SER A 223 6.51 -26.62 2.57
CA SER A 223 6.11 -26.30 3.94
C SER A 223 5.70 -24.82 4.09
N LEU A 224 6.38 -23.89 3.42
CA LEU A 224 6.00 -22.48 3.42
C LEU A 224 4.62 -22.27 2.76
N GLN A 225 4.39 -22.89 1.61
CA GLN A 225 3.10 -22.81 0.91
C GLN A 225 1.95 -23.37 1.75
N GLU A 226 2.17 -24.49 2.46
CA GLU A 226 1.18 -25.09 3.36
C GLU A 226 0.84 -24.17 4.54
N ILE A 227 1.85 -23.62 5.21
CA ILE A 227 1.65 -22.70 6.34
C ILE A 227 0.83 -21.48 5.90
N ILE A 228 1.18 -20.90 4.75
CA ILE A 228 0.50 -19.71 4.22
C ILE A 228 -0.90 -20.03 3.72
N SER A 229 -1.10 -21.17 3.05
CA SER A 229 -2.44 -21.62 2.63
C SER A 229 -3.36 -21.83 3.82
N ASN A 230 -2.87 -22.48 4.88
CA ASN A 230 -3.64 -22.70 6.12
C ASN A 230 -4.02 -21.38 6.83
N GLN A 231 -3.16 -20.36 6.76
CA GLN A 231 -3.46 -19.03 7.29
C GLN A 231 -4.45 -18.25 6.39
N ASN A 232 -4.34 -18.42 5.07
CA ASN A 232 -5.15 -17.73 4.07
C ASN A 232 -6.54 -18.32 3.88
N GLN A 233 -6.78 -19.61 4.17
CA GLN A 233 -8.13 -20.21 4.12
C GLN A 233 -9.14 -19.46 5.00
N LYS A 234 -8.68 -18.74 6.02
CA LYS A 234 -9.52 -17.89 6.88
C LYS A 234 -9.76 -16.49 6.30
N LYS A 235 -9.19 -16.17 5.13
CA LYS A 235 -9.02 -14.82 4.58
C LYS A 235 -9.25 -14.81 3.07
N GLU A 236 -10.51 -14.94 2.66
CA GLU A 236 -10.99 -14.95 1.26
C GLU A 236 -10.59 -13.72 0.41
N GLN A 237 -9.99 -12.69 1.03
CA GLN A 237 -9.62 -11.44 0.39
C GLN A 237 -8.17 -11.40 -0.11
N LEU A 238 -7.43 -12.51 -0.04
CA LEU A 238 -6.01 -12.56 -0.40
C LEU A 238 -5.68 -13.79 -1.25
N ARG A 239 -4.94 -13.54 -2.34
CA ARG A 239 -4.31 -14.58 -3.16
C ARG A 239 -2.80 -14.40 -3.07
N VAL A 240 -2.09 -15.40 -2.54
CA VAL A 240 -0.63 -15.35 -2.40
C VAL A 240 0.00 -16.29 -3.43
N GLU A 241 0.95 -15.77 -4.21
CA GLU A 241 1.72 -16.51 -5.21
C GLU A 241 3.20 -16.43 -4.85
N PHE A 242 3.92 -17.54 -5.00
CA PHE A 242 5.35 -17.60 -4.75
C PHE A 242 6.09 -17.92 -6.05
N MET A 243 7.21 -17.24 -6.31
CA MET A 243 8.11 -17.56 -7.42
C MET A 243 9.55 -17.63 -6.91
N LEU A 244 10.29 -18.63 -7.40
CA LEU A 244 11.69 -18.85 -7.06
C LEU A 244 12.61 -18.36 -8.17
N TRP A 245 13.72 -17.74 -7.80
CA TRP A 245 14.67 -17.13 -8.71
C TRP A 245 16.09 -17.52 -8.36
N LYS A 246 16.88 -17.91 -9.37
CA LYS A 246 18.32 -18.15 -9.22
C LYS A 246 19.14 -16.86 -9.25
N GLU A 247 18.63 -15.82 -9.89
CA GLU A 247 19.36 -14.58 -10.20
C GLU A 247 18.49 -13.33 -9.99
N LEU A 248 18.09 -13.07 -8.74
CA LEU A 248 17.34 -11.87 -8.36
C LEU A 248 17.89 -11.36 -7.02
N LYS A 249 18.58 -10.22 -7.04
CA LYS A 249 19.36 -9.72 -5.89
C LYS A 249 18.71 -8.53 -5.20
N GLU A 250 17.52 -8.14 -5.63
CA GLU A 250 16.80 -6.99 -5.12
C GLU A 250 16.11 -7.30 -3.78
N CYS A 251 15.93 -6.24 -2.99
CA CYS A 251 14.99 -6.21 -1.89
C CYS A 251 14.06 -5.02 -2.13
N CYS A 252 12.86 -5.26 -2.63
CA CYS A 252 11.90 -4.19 -2.89
C CYS A 252 10.45 -4.64 -2.75
N LEU A 253 9.57 -3.65 -2.59
CA LEU A 253 8.14 -3.80 -2.70
C LEU A 253 7.67 -2.96 -3.89
N VAL A 254 6.88 -3.56 -4.77
CA VAL A 254 6.29 -2.92 -5.94
C VAL A 254 4.77 -3.11 -5.88
N SER A 255 4.01 -2.03 -6.03
CA SER A 255 2.55 -2.06 -5.99
C SER A 255 1.95 -0.94 -6.84
N ASP A 256 0.63 -0.95 -7.01
CA ASP A 256 -0.10 0.13 -7.67
C ASP A 256 -0.11 1.45 -6.86
N LEU A 257 0.37 1.44 -5.62
CA LEU A 257 0.38 2.59 -4.70
C LEU A 257 1.78 2.98 -4.22
N LEU A 258 2.72 2.04 -4.17
CA LEU A 258 4.03 2.26 -3.61
C LEU A 258 5.08 1.36 -4.24
N ASN A 259 6.20 1.95 -4.63
CA ASN A 259 7.38 1.26 -5.13
C ASN A 259 8.59 1.69 -4.30
N VAL A 260 9.16 0.77 -3.53
CA VAL A 260 10.27 1.06 -2.59
C VAL A 260 11.33 -0.02 -2.62
N GLU A 261 12.59 0.43 -2.59
CA GLU A 261 13.76 -0.39 -2.32
C GLU A 261 14.02 -0.41 -0.81
N MET A 262 14.50 -1.54 -0.30
CA MET A 262 14.64 -1.82 1.12
C MET A 262 16.00 -2.45 1.38
N ASP A 263 16.89 -1.83 2.16
CA ASP A 263 18.25 -2.35 2.36
C ASP A 263 18.28 -3.78 2.98
N ASN A 264 17.26 -4.12 3.78
CA ASN A 264 17.17 -5.41 4.49
C ASN A 264 15.96 -6.27 4.10
N GLY A 265 15.15 -5.83 3.13
CA GLY A 265 13.89 -6.48 2.81
C GLY A 265 12.93 -6.57 4.02
N PHE A 266 12.16 -7.64 4.08
CA PHE A 266 11.17 -7.95 5.11
C PHE A 266 11.79 -8.68 6.31
N ASP A 267 12.75 -8.00 6.94
CA ASP A 267 13.45 -8.45 8.13
C ASP A 267 12.86 -7.84 9.40
N PHE A 268 11.91 -8.53 10.01
CA PHE A 268 11.26 -8.11 11.26
C PHE A 268 12.08 -8.53 12.51
N GLY A 269 13.38 -8.21 12.52
CA GLY A 269 14.35 -8.73 13.49
C GLY A 269 15.13 -7.67 14.28
N SER A 270 15.41 -7.98 15.56
CA SER A 270 16.20 -7.23 16.57
C SER A 270 15.78 -5.78 16.83
N LYS A 271 15.65 -5.41 18.12
CA LYS A 271 15.02 -4.14 18.54
C LYS A 271 15.86 -2.89 18.22
N ASP A 272 17.14 -3.05 17.90
CA ASP A 272 18.11 -1.95 17.84
C ASP A 272 18.70 -1.70 16.44
N ILE A 273 18.39 -2.54 15.45
CA ILE A 273 18.87 -2.36 14.07
C ILE A 273 17.90 -1.49 13.29
N LYS A 274 18.43 -0.45 12.63
CA LYS A 274 17.69 0.40 11.70
C LYS A 274 17.70 -0.19 10.29
N THR A 275 16.66 0.14 9.53
CA THR A 275 16.56 -0.14 8.10
C THR A 275 16.26 1.15 7.36
N GLU A 276 16.80 1.29 6.16
CA GLU A 276 16.54 2.41 5.27
C GLU A 276 15.79 1.92 4.04
N TRP A 277 14.72 2.63 3.70
CA TRP A 277 13.94 2.39 2.50
C TRP A 277 14.00 3.63 1.63
N ARG A 278 13.94 3.45 0.31
CA ARG A 278 13.98 4.52 -0.69
C ARG A 278 12.91 4.30 -1.74
N PHE A 279 12.38 5.37 -2.33
CA PHE A 279 11.51 5.21 -3.50
C PHE A 279 12.27 4.55 -4.65
N LEU A 280 11.63 3.60 -5.33
CA LEU A 280 12.17 3.04 -6.56
C LEU A 280 12.05 4.07 -7.70
N PRO A 281 13.15 4.36 -8.43
CA PRO A 281 13.09 5.13 -9.67
C PRO A 281 12.24 4.43 -10.74
N GLU A 282 11.61 5.20 -11.62
CA GLU A 282 10.75 4.69 -12.71
C GLU A 282 11.49 3.72 -13.63
N GLU A 283 12.75 4.01 -13.95
CA GLU A 283 13.63 3.13 -14.74
C GLU A 283 13.78 1.74 -14.10
N ARG A 284 13.87 1.68 -12.76
CA ARG A 284 13.97 0.40 -12.03
C ARG A 284 12.64 -0.34 -12.01
N ILE A 285 11.52 0.38 -11.95
CA ILE A 285 10.18 -0.24 -12.06
C ILE A 285 10.03 -0.88 -13.44
N ASN A 286 10.36 -0.15 -14.51
CA ASN A 286 10.29 -0.64 -15.89
C ASN A 286 11.21 -1.86 -16.12
N TYR A 287 12.40 -1.85 -15.52
CA TYR A 287 13.30 -3.00 -15.54
C TYR A 287 12.67 -4.25 -14.89
N LEU A 288 12.09 -4.10 -13.70
CA LEU A 288 11.42 -5.20 -13.00
C LEU A 288 10.21 -5.72 -13.78
N ASP A 289 9.39 -4.83 -14.33
CA ASP A 289 8.25 -5.21 -15.18
C ASP A 289 8.71 -5.99 -16.42
N ASN A 290 9.82 -5.58 -17.04
CA ASN A 290 10.41 -6.33 -18.15
C ASN A 290 10.87 -7.72 -17.72
N ILE A 291 11.55 -7.86 -16.58
CA ILE A 291 11.93 -9.17 -16.05
C ILE A 291 10.69 -10.04 -15.86
N PHE A 292 9.66 -9.54 -15.17
CA PHE A 292 8.49 -10.33 -14.84
C PHE A 292 7.64 -10.73 -16.03
N ASN A 293 7.66 -9.93 -17.10
CA ASN A 293 6.93 -10.24 -18.33
C ASN A 293 7.69 -11.22 -19.24
N HIS A 294 9.02 -11.30 -19.13
CA HIS A 294 9.86 -12.14 -20.01
C HIS A 294 10.44 -13.38 -19.33
N SER A 295 10.36 -13.48 -18.01
CA SER A 295 10.74 -14.67 -17.27
C SER A 295 9.70 -15.77 -17.46
N VAL A 296 9.96 -16.65 -18.43
CA VAL A 296 9.27 -17.94 -18.57
C VAL A 296 9.59 -18.80 -17.35
N GLU A 297 8.57 -19.38 -16.74
CA GLU A 297 8.63 -20.25 -15.56
C GLU A 297 9.79 -21.27 -15.58
N TRP A 298 10.82 -21.07 -14.75
CA TRP A 298 11.96 -22.00 -14.65
C TRP A 298 11.80 -23.10 -13.59
N PHE A 299 10.75 -23.04 -12.75
CA PHE A 299 10.47 -24.08 -11.74
C PHE A 299 9.09 -24.75 -11.86
N CYS A 300 8.29 -24.41 -12.88
CA CYS A 300 6.95 -24.99 -13.08
C CYS A 300 6.86 -26.09 -14.14
N LYS A 301 8.00 -26.68 -14.57
CA LYS A 301 7.98 -27.70 -15.63
C LYS A 301 7.79 -29.16 -15.20
N GLU A 302 8.02 -29.56 -13.94
CA GLU A 302 7.85 -30.99 -13.56
C GLU A 302 7.19 -31.28 -12.21
N THR A 303 6.66 -30.26 -11.54
CA THR A 303 5.55 -30.51 -10.62
C THR A 303 4.54 -29.43 -10.83
N THR A 304 3.37 -29.84 -11.34
CA THR A 304 2.08 -29.19 -11.11
C THR A 304 2.25 -27.82 -10.49
N CYS A 305 2.49 -26.83 -11.35
CA CYS A 305 2.08 -25.46 -11.11
C CYS A 305 0.55 -25.49 -11.05
N LYS A 306 0.00 -26.13 -10.01
CA LYS A 306 -1.27 -25.71 -9.49
C LYS A 306 -0.94 -24.32 -8.96
N SER A 307 -1.18 -23.32 -9.83
CA SER A 307 -1.87 -22.15 -9.31
C SER A 307 -3.04 -22.73 -8.52
N PHE A 308 -2.85 -22.87 -7.21
CA PHE A 308 -3.99 -23.05 -6.34
C PHE A 308 -4.66 -21.68 -6.35
N LEU A 309 -5.48 -21.49 -7.40
CA LEU A 309 -6.66 -20.66 -7.38
C LEU A 309 -7.50 -21.22 -6.24
N PHE A 310 -7.34 -20.64 -5.07
CA PHE A 310 -8.35 -20.72 -4.03
C PHE A 310 -9.36 -19.60 -4.28
#